data_AF-A0A814SQ07-F1
#
_entry.id   AF-A0A814SQ07-F1
#
_cell.length_a   1.000
_cell.length_b   1.000
_cell.length_c   1.000
_cell.angle_alpha   90.00
_cell.angle_beta   90.00
_cell.angle_gamma   90.00
#
_symmetry.space_group_name_H-M   'P 1'
#
loop_
_entity.id
_entity.type
_entity.pdbx_description
1 polymer ?
#
loop_
_entity_poly.entity_id
_entity_poly.type
_entity_poly.pdbx_seq_one_letter_code
_entity_poly.pdbx_strand_id
1 'polypeptide(L)'
;MDLCRTTFNHFSCTSIFCVIWAPLFNFIIIVINPWCTNVWDFSRILCGFPCSYGNKALSEFAFLFNITLPSVTIILANVTLVIRVIYQKMSRQQGVNWRRHRKMVLQLWVISSFYLAIWLPLVSTLFIEMTVQPSFMIDHLEAMQFAPYFIPLFLPMICLSSQPELVSKIKNLIRMRPMNRVSTVT
;
A
#
# COMPACT_ATOMS: atom_id res chain seq x y z
N MET A 1 -19.90 23.31 -2.02
CA MET A 1 -19.34 22.28 -1.11
C MET A 1 -19.72 20.87 -1.54
N ASP A 2 -20.67 20.71 -2.46
CA ASP A 2 -21.27 19.43 -2.85
C ASP A 2 -20.39 18.58 -3.77
N LEU A 3 -19.65 19.20 -4.70
CA LEU A 3 -18.69 18.49 -5.57
C LEU A 3 -17.59 17.76 -4.78
N CYS A 4 -17.27 18.25 -3.57
CA CYS A 4 -16.24 17.69 -2.69
C CYS A 4 -16.74 16.50 -1.88
N ARG A 5 -18.04 16.49 -1.52
CA ARG A 5 -18.67 15.35 -0.83
C ARG A 5 -18.89 14.18 -1.78
N THR A 6 -19.24 14.45 -3.04
CA THR A 6 -19.31 13.41 -4.08
C THR A 6 -17.94 12.81 -4.40
N THR A 7 -16.87 13.61 -4.54
CA THR A 7 -15.52 13.05 -4.80
C THR A 7 -15.01 12.19 -3.64
N PHE A 8 -15.27 12.57 -2.39
CA PHE A 8 -14.81 11.79 -1.22
C PHE A 8 -15.57 10.47 -1.05
N ASN A 9 -16.89 10.47 -1.27
CA ASN A 9 -17.68 9.24 -1.28
C ASN A 9 -17.26 8.33 -2.44
N HIS A 10 -16.98 8.89 -3.61
CA HIS A 10 -16.50 8.12 -4.75
C HIS A 10 -15.15 7.45 -4.46
N PHE A 11 -14.22 8.19 -3.84
CA PHE A 11 -12.89 7.68 -3.48
C PHE A 11 -12.96 6.54 -2.45
N SER A 12 -13.88 6.66 -1.48
CA SER A 12 -14.11 5.63 -0.46
C SER A 12 -14.72 4.36 -1.08
N CYS A 13 -15.67 4.51 -2.00
CA CYS A 13 -16.28 3.38 -2.70
C CYS A 13 -15.29 2.65 -3.63
N THR A 14 -14.47 3.41 -4.37
CA THR A 14 -13.39 2.86 -5.21
C THR A 14 -12.39 2.06 -4.37
N SER A 15 -12.02 2.57 -3.19
CA SER A 15 -11.08 1.88 -2.30
C SER A 15 -11.64 0.55 -1.78
N ILE A 16 -12.91 0.51 -1.39
CA ILE A 16 -13.59 -0.72 -0.94
C ILE A 16 -13.68 -1.73 -2.07
N PHE A 17 -14.06 -1.27 -3.27
CA PHE A 17 -14.11 -2.12 -4.46
C PHE A 17 -12.75 -2.76 -4.76
N CYS A 18 -11.66 -2.00 -4.72
CA CYS A 18 -10.32 -2.54 -4.93
C CYS A 18 -9.92 -3.60 -3.90
N VAL A 19 -10.26 -3.38 -2.61
CA VAL A 19 -9.94 -4.32 -1.52
C VAL A 19 -10.70 -5.63 -1.66
N ILE A 20 -11.95 -5.59 -2.13
CA ILE A 20 -12.79 -6.79 -2.32
C ILE A 20 -12.46 -7.49 -3.64
N TRP A 21 -12.16 -6.73 -4.70
CA TRP A 21 -11.89 -7.25 -6.04
C TRP A 21 -10.65 -8.15 -6.07
N ALA A 22 -9.53 -7.71 -5.51
CA ALA A 22 -8.26 -8.45 -5.56
C ALA A 22 -8.35 -9.87 -4.97
N PRO A 23 -8.90 -10.10 -3.75
CA PRO A 23 -9.04 -11.45 -3.21
C PRO A 23 -10.08 -12.28 -3.98
N LEU A 24 -11.19 -11.68 -4.43
CA LEU A 24 -12.19 -12.40 -5.24
C LEU A 24 -11.60 -12.88 -6.57
N PHE A 25 -10.85 -12.03 -7.25
CA PHE A 25 -10.20 -12.36 -8.51
C PHE A 25 -9.20 -13.53 -8.33
N ASN A 26 -8.37 -13.47 -7.29
CA ASN A 26 -7.45 -14.55 -6.96
C ASN A 26 -8.19 -15.86 -6.63
N PHE A 27 -9.27 -15.78 -5.86
CA PHE A 27 -10.10 -16.94 -5.52
C PHE A 27 -10.70 -17.60 -6.77
N ILE A 28 -11.27 -16.79 -7.68
CA ILE A 28 -11.87 -17.28 -8.93
C ILE A 28 -10.82 -18.00 -9.79
N ILE A 29 -9.62 -17.43 -9.94
CA ILE A 29 -8.55 -18.02 -10.75
C ILE A 29 -8.12 -19.39 -10.20
N ILE A 30 -8.01 -19.51 -8.87
CA ILE A 30 -7.62 -20.76 -8.21
C ILE A 30 -8.70 -21.83 -8.43
N VAL A 31 -9.98 -21.48 -8.32
CA VAL A 31 -11.10 -22.42 -8.49
C VAL A 31 -11.28 -22.87 -9.94
N ILE A 32 -11.08 -21.98 -10.91
CA ILE A 32 -11.24 -22.29 -12.35
C ILE A 32 -10.11 -23.18 -12.88
N ASN A 33 -8.91 -23.12 -12.29
CA ASN A 33 -7.74 -23.88 -12.73
C ASN A 33 -7.29 -24.94 -11.71
N PRO A 34 -8.13 -25.95 -11.39
CA PRO A 34 -7.77 -26.98 -10.39
C PRO A 34 -6.67 -27.95 -10.89
N TRP A 35 -6.44 -28.00 -12.21
CA TRP A 35 -5.44 -28.86 -12.86
C TRP A 35 -4.01 -28.30 -12.80
N CYS A 36 -3.86 -27.11 -12.22
CA CYS A 36 -2.60 -26.41 -12.11
C CYS A 36 -1.87 -26.81 -10.82
N THR A 37 -0.87 -27.67 -10.94
CA THR A 37 0.03 -28.01 -9.84
C THR A 37 1.12 -26.95 -9.71
N ASN A 38 1.15 -26.26 -8.57
CA ASN A 38 2.22 -25.31 -8.25
C ASN A 38 3.56 -26.05 -8.12
N VAL A 39 4.55 -25.59 -8.86
CA VAL A 39 5.94 -26.06 -8.73
C VAL A 39 6.67 -25.03 -7.89
N TRP A 40 7.06 -25.42 -6.69
CA TRP A 40 7.78 -24.55 -5.75
C TRP A 40 9.29 -24.78 -5.91
N ASP A 41 10.04 -23.69 -6.09
CA ASP A 41 11.49 -23.72 -6.17
C ASP A 41 12.07 -22.98 -4.96
N PHE A 42 12.47 -23.73 -3.94
CA PHE A 42 13.02 -23.20 -2.70
C PHE A 42 14.42 -22.59 -2.86
N SER A 43 15.03 -22.67 -4.03
CA SER A 43 16.33 -22.04 -4.33
C SER A 43 16.17 -20.55 -4.66
N ARG A 44 14.94 -20.09 -4.95
CA ARG A 44 14.61 -18.72 -5.31
C ARG A 44 14.07 -17.93 -4.13
N ILE A 45 14.24 -16.62 -4.16
CA ILE A 45 13.83 -15.72 -3.06
C ILE A 45 12.31 -15.77 -2.84
N LEU A 46 11.54 -15.93 -3.92
CA LEU A 46 10.08 -15.89 -3.88
C LEU A 46 9.43 -17.30 -3.86
N CYS A 47 10.22 -18.37 -3.74
CA CYS A 47 9.76 -19.77 -3.77
C CYS A 47 8.96 -20.19 -5.03
N GLY A 48 8.84 -19.33 -6.03
CA GLY A 48 8.08 -19.57 -7.27
C GLY A 48 6.79 -18.73 -7.35
N PHE A 49 6.12 -18.78 -8.50
CA PHE A 49 4.84 -18.11 -8.72
C PHE A 49 3.70 -19.14 -8.79
N PRO A 50 2.45 -18.76 -8.45
CA PRO A 50 1.33 -19.66 -8.62
C PRO A 50 1.22 -20.03 -10.10
N CYS A 51 1.08 -21.32 -10.42
CA CYS A 51 1.06 -21.78 -11.81
C CYS A 51 -0.12 -21.16 -12.61
N SER A 52 -1.15 -20.65 -11.92
CA SER A 52 -2.23 -19.89 -12.53
C SER A 52 -1.75 -18.64 -13.28
N TYR A 53 -0.61 -18.07 -12.86
CA TYR A 53 0.05 -16.94 -13.52
C TYR A 53 1.00 -17.37 -14.67
N GLY A 54 1.09 -18.67 -14.98
CA GLY A 54 1.91 -19.16 -16.09
C GLY A 54 1.41 -18.67 -17.46
N ASN A 55 0.13 -18.32 -17.58
CA ASN A 55 -0.42 -17.68 -18.76
C ASN A 55 -0.04 -16.19 -18.78
N LYS A 56 0.79 -15.78 -19.76
CA LYS A 56 1.23 -14.39 -19.93
C LYS A 56 0.08 -13.38 -19.90
N ALA A 57 -1.00 -13.66 -20.63
CA ALA A 57 -2.17 -12.78 -20.68
C ALA A 57 -2.84 -12.57 -19.30
N LEU A 58 -2.88 -13.62 -18.46
CA LEU A 58 -3.48 -13.52 -17.12
C LEU A 58 -2.56 -12.74 -16.17
N SER A 59 -1.26 -12.94 -16.29
CA SER A 59 -0.24 -12.22 -15.53
C SER A 59 -0.23 -10.73 -15.85
N GLU A 60 -0.25 -10.37 -17.14
CA GLU A 60 -0.34 -8.99 -17.61
C GLU A 60 -1.64 -8.31 -17.15
N PHE A 61 -2.77 -9.01 -17.25
CA PHE A 61 -4.06 -8.51 -16.78
C PHE A 61 -4.03 -8.26 -15.26
N ALA A 62 -3.53 -9.21 -14.48
CA ALA A 62 -3.44 -9.06 -13.04
C ALA A 62 -2.50 -7.91 -12.64
N PHE A 63 -1.38 -7.74 -13.35
CA PHE A 63 -0.46 -6.62 -13.14
C PHE A 63 -1.15 -5.28 -13.42
N LEU A 64 -1.83 -5.14 -14.55
CA LEU A 64 -2.51 -3.90 -14.93
C LEU A 64 -3.60 -3.52 -13.92
N PHE A 65 -4.45 -4.46 -13.52
CA PHE A 65 -5.60 -4.16 -12.66
C PHE A 65 -5.26 -4.09 -11.17
N ASN A 66 -4.38 -4.97 -10.67
CA ASN A 66 -4.07 -5.02 -9.24
C ASN A 66 -2.89 -4.13 -8.83
N ILE A 67 -2.03 -3.73 -9.78
CA ILE A 67 -0.83 -2.94 -9.48
C ILE A 67 -0.90 -1.58 -10.19
N THR A 68 -1.05 -1.56 -11.52
CA THR A 68 -0.96 -0.30 -12.28
C THR A 68 -2.11 0.65 -11.98
N LEU A 69 -3.35 0.16 -12.04
CA LEU A 69 -4.56 0.96 -11.78
C LEU A 69 -4.59 1.60 -10.38
N PRO A 70 -4.35 0.87 -9.27
CA PRO A 70 -4.28 1.49 -7.95
C PRO A 70 -3.09 2.45 -7.82
N SER A 71 -1.95 2.15 -8.43
CA SER A 71 -0.78 3.05 -8.40
C SER A 71 -1.08 4.39 -9.08
N VAL A 72 -1.73 4.38 -10.25
CA VAL A 72 -2.17 5.59 -10.95
C VAL A 72 -3.19 6.37 -10.10
N THR A 73 -4.11 5.65 -9.46
CA THR A 73 -5.13 6.25 -8.58
C THR A 73 -4.47 6.95 -7.38
N ILE A 74 -3.46 6.32 -6.78
CA ILE A 74 -2.66 6.90 -5.69
C ILE A 74 -1.95 8.18 -6.18
N ILE A 75 -1.32 8.16 -7.35
CA ILE A 75 -0.64 9.35 -7.89
C ILE A 75 -1.63 10.51 -8.07
N LEU A 76 -2.76 10.26 -8.73
CA LEU A 76 -3.80 11.27 -8.95
C LEU A 76 -4.36 11.82 -7.63
N ALA A 77 -4.57 10.94 -6.64
CA ALA A 77 -5.03 11.33 -5.32
C ALA A 77 -4.02 12.23 -4.61
N ASN A 78 -2.73 11.90 -4.66
CA ASN A 78 -1.67 12.71 -4.06
C ASN A 78 -1.58 14.09 -4.71
N VAL A 79 -1.61 14.18 -6.04
CA VAL A 79 -1.63 15.46 -6.77
C VAL A 79 -2.83 16.30 -6.34
N THR A 80 -4.03 15.70 -6.32
CA THR A 80 -5.27 16.36 -5.88
C THR A 80 -5.15 16.87 -4.44
N LEU A 81 -4.53 16.08 -3.57
CA LEU A 81 -4.37 16.39 -2.15
C LEU A 81 -3.41 17.57 -1.95
N VAL A 82 -2.30 17.62 -2.69
CA VAL A 82 -1.37 18.77 -2.72
C VAL A 82 -2.08 20.04 -3.18
N ILE A 83 -2.83 19.97 -4.29
CA ILE A 83 -3.60 21.11 -4.82
C ILE A 83 -4.59 21.61 -3.76
N ARG A 84 -5.33 20.71 -3.10
CA ARG A 84 -6.27 21.06 -2.02
C ARG A 84 -5.59 21.76 -0.86
N VAL A 85 -4.40 21.31 -0.46
CA VAL A 85 -3.64 21.92 0.64
C VAL A 85 -3.22 23.33 0.30
N ILE A 86 -2.74 23.57 -0.93
CA ILE A 86 -2.36 24.90 -1.41
C ILE A 86 -3.59 25.82 -1.43
N TYR A 87 -4.70 25.35 -2.01
CA TYR A 87 -5.94 26.13 -2.10
C TYR A 87 -6.53 26.46 -0.72
N GLN A 88 -6.57 25.49 0.20
CA GLN A 88 -7.05 25.72 1.56
C GLN A 88 -6.15 26.67 2.35
N LYS A 89 -4.83 26.60 2.15
CA LYS A 89 -3.88 27.55 2.75
C LYS A 89 -4.12 28.98 2.27
N MET A 90 -4.50 29.16 1.00
CA MET A 90 -4.83 30.47 0.44
C MET A 90 -6.23 30.97 0.88
N SER A 91 -7.22 30.07 0.97
CA SER A 91 -8.62 30.45 1.19
C SER A 91 -9.02 30.63 2.66
N ARG A 92 -8.43 29.88 3.60
CA ARG A 92 -8.86 29.90 5.02
C ARG A 92 -7.66 30.05 5.96
N GLN A 93 -7.45 31.27 6.48
CA GLN A 93 -6.53 31.59 7.58
C GLN A 93 -6.97 30.98 8.95
N GLN A 94 -7.55 29.78 8.98
CA GLN A 94 -8.07 29.16 10.21
C GLN A 94 -7.03 28.22 10.84
N GLY A 95 -6.22 28.75 11.76
CA GLY A 95 -5.05 28.07 12.32
C GLY A 95 -5.30 26.84 13.21
N VAL A 96 -6.50 26.67 13.78
CA VAL A 96 -6.75 25.64 14.81
C VAL A 96 -7.08 24.26 14.21
N ASN A 97 -7.99 24.17 13.23
CA ASN A 97 -8.30 22.91 12.53
C ASN A 97 -7.23 22.49 11.50
N TRP A 98 -6.37 23.43 11.12
CA TRP A 98 -5.29 23.23 10.14
C TRP A 98 -4.22 22.25 10.62
N ARG A 99 -3.82 22.32 11.91
CA ARG A 99 -2.79 21.42 12.45
C ARG A 99 -3.21 19.94 12.39
N ARG A 100 -4.50 19.65 12.62
CA ARG A 100 -5.03 18.28 12.56
C ARG A 100 -5.14 17.77 11.12
N HIS A 101 -5.67 18.60 10.21
CA HIS A 101 -5.76 18.25 8.78
C HIS A 101 -4.37 18.06 8.15
N ARG A 102 -3.40 18.92 8.47
CA ARG A 102 -2.02 18.83 7.95
C ARG A 102 -1.33 17.54 8.36
N LYS A 103 -1.54 17.05 9.59
CA LYS A 103 -0.97 15.77 10.05
C LYS A 103 -1.52 14.57 9.27
N MET A 104 -2.83 14.50 9.06
CA MET A 104 -3.45 13.42 8.27
C MET A 104 -3.01 13.45 6.80
N VAL A 105 -2.95 14.65 6.22
CA VAL A 105 -2.42 14.92 4.88
C VAL A 105 -0.96 14.44 4.74
N LEU A 106 -0.10 14.83 5.69
CA LEU A 106 1.31 14.44 5.68
C LEU A 106 1.46 12.93 5.83
N GLN A 107 0.64 12.28 6.67
CA GLN A 107 0.63 10.83 6.80
C GLN A 107 0.31 10.15 5.47
N LEU A 108 -0.77 10.58 4.82
CA LEU A 108 -1.20 9.99 3.55
C LEU A 108 -0.14 10.19 2.46
N TRP A 109 0.50 11.36 2.46
CA TRP A 109 1.58 11.70 1.54
C TRP A 109 2.82 10.84 1.78
N VAL A 110 3.28 10.69 3.03
CA VAL A 110 4.43 9.83 3.37
C VAL A 110 4.16 8.37 3.01
N ILE A 111 2.98 7.84 3.32
CA ILE A 111 2.59 6.47 2.94
C ILE A 111 2.61 6.30 1.43
N SER A 112 2.05 7.27 0.70
CA SER A 112 1.99 7.20 -0.75
C SER A 112 3.35 7.36 -1.42
N SER A 113 4.19 8.28 -0.94
CA SER A 113 5.56 8.45 -1.42
C SER A 113 6.39 7.20 -1.16
N PHE A 114 6.24 6.59 0.02
CA PHE A 114 6.91 5.33 0.36
C PHE A 114 6.45 4.18 -0.54
N TYR A 115 5.14 4.06 -0.76
CA TYR A 115 4.56 3.10 -1.70
C TYR A 115 5.14 3.29 -3.12
N LEU A 116 5.13 4.51 -3.63
CA LEU A 116 5.65 4.81 -4.96
C LEU A 116 7.16 4.57 -5.06
N ALA A 117 7.94 4.91 -4.04
CA ALA A 117 9.38 4.68 -4.03
C ALA A 117 9.74 3.19 -4.15
N ILE A 118 8.91 2.30 -3.58
CA ILE A 118 9.13 0.85 -3.65
C ILE A 118 8.59 0.27 -4.96
N TRP A 119 7.42 0.72 -5.43
CA TRP A 119 6.78 0.17 -6.63
C TRP A 119 7.35 0.72 -7.95
N LEU A 120 7.83 1.97 -7.98
CA LEU A 120 8.32 2.60 -9.21
C LEU A 120 9.44 1.82 -9.89
N PRO A 121 10.49 1.34 -9.19
CA PRO A 121 11.53 0.53 -9.82
C PRO A 121 10.95 -0.69 -10.52
N LEU A 122 10.10 -1.46 -9.84
CA LEU A 122 9.48 -2.66 -10.37
C LEU A 122 8.56 -2.39 -11.57
N VAL A 123 7.72 -1.35 -11.48
CA VAL A 123 6.82 -0.99 -12.58
C VAL A 123 7.62 -0.50 -13.79
N SER A 124 8.70 0.26 -13.56
CA SER A 124 9.55 0.76 -14.64
C SER A 124 10.30 -0.37 -15.36
N THR A 125 10.84 -1.35 -14.63
CA THR A 125 11.52 -2.49 -15.25
C THR A 125 10.56 -3.36 -16.04
N LEU A 126 9.38 -3.67 -15.50
CA LEU A 126 8.36 -4.45 -16.20
C LEU A 126 7.84 -3.74 -17.45
N PHE A 127 7.69 -2.40 -17.39
CA PHE A 127 7.27 -1.63 -18.56
C PHE A 127 8.33 -1.64 -19.67
N ILE A 128 9.62 -1.53 -19.31
CA ILE A 128 10.74 -1.64 -20.25
C ILE A 128 10.81 -3.05 -20.85
N GLU A 129 10.57 -4.08 -20.04
CA GLU A 129 10.55 -5.47 -20.48
C GLU A 129 9.48 -5.71 -21.56
N MET A 130 8.29 -5.12 -21.39
CA MET A 130 7.19 -5.23 -22.34
C MET A 130 7.40 -4.43 -23.64
N THR A 131 8.14 -3.33 -23.60
CA THR A 131 8.20 -2.36 -24.72
C THR A 131 9.52 -2.35 -25.48
N VAL A 132 10.64 -2.55 -24.79
CA VAL A 132 11.98 -2.36 -25.37
C VAL A 132 12.73 -3.67 -25.47
N GLN A 133 12.90 -4.38 -24.36
CA GLN A 133 13.77 -5.56 -24.31
C GLN A 133 13.26 -6.61 -23.30
N PRO A 134 12.84 -7.81 -23.75
CA PRO A 134 12.21 -8.84 -22.91
C PRO A 134 13.19 -9.56 -21.95
N SER A 135 14.39 -9.01 -21.73
CA SER A 135 15.40 -9.57 -20.84
C SER A 135 16.07 -8.54 -19.94
N PHE A 136 15.44 -7.37 -19.78
CA PHE A 136 16.02 -6.28 -19.00
C PHE A 136 15.95 -6.58 -17.50
N MET A 137 17.12 -6.62 -16.83
CA MET A 137 17.24 -6.82 -15.37
C MET A 137 16.57 -8.09 -14.80
N ILE A 138 16.50 -9.18 -15.57
CA ILE A 138 15.94 -10.47 -15.09
C ILE A 138 16.60 -10.93 -13.77
N ASP A 139 17.93 -10.81 -13.66
CA ASP A 139 18.68 -11.26 -12.47
C ASP A 139 18.32 -10.50 -11.18
N HIS A 140 17.78 -9.29 -11.32
CA HIS A 140 17.37 -8.44 -10.19
C HIS A 140 15.86 -8.37 -10.02
N LEU A 141 15.08 -8.94 -10.93
CA LEU A 141 13.62 -8.86 -10.93
C LEU A 141 13.03 -9.49 -9.68
N GLU A 142 13.53 -10.65 -9.26
CA GLU A 142 13.05 -11.34 -8.04
C GLU A 142 13.27 -10.48 -6.78
N ALA A 143 14.42 -9.80 -6.68
CA ALA A 143 14.70 -8.88 -5.57
C ALA A 143 13.77 -7.65 -5.59
N MET A 144 13.48 -7.10 -6.78
CA MET A 144 12.56 -5.98 -6.93
C MET A 144 11.11 -6.37 -6.63
N GLN A 145 10.69 -7.59 -6.97
CA GLN A 145 9.38 -8.14 -6.62
C GLN A 145 9.25 -8.47 -5.13
N PHE A 146 10.36 -8.73 -4.44
CA PHE A 146 10.38 -8.90 -2.99
C PHE A 146 10.26 -7.56 -2.23
N ALA A 147 10.68 -6.45 -2.82
CA ALA A 147 10.67 -5.15 -2.14
C ALA A 147 9.28 -4.68 -1.63
N PRO A 148 8.18 -4.85 -2.39
CA PRO A 148 6.82 -4.53 -1.92
C PRO A 148 6.38 -5.22 -0.62
N TYR A 149 6.96 -6.37 -0.26
CA TYR A 149 6.62 -7.06 1.00
C TYR A 149 7.05 -6.27 2.24
N PHE A 150 7.98 -5.32 2.11
CA PHE A 150 8.35 -4.43 3.19
C PHE A 150 7.30 -3.35 3.47
N ILE A 151 6.42 -3.03 2.50
CA ILE A 151 5.38 -2.00 2.67
C ILE A 151 4.49 -2.26 3.90
N PRO A 152 3.81 -3.42 4.02
CA PRO A 152 2.97 -3.71 5.19
C PRO A 152 3.76 -3.75 6.51
N LEU A 153 5.07 -4.07 6.46
CA LEU A 153 5.93 -4.09 7.64
C LEU A 153 6.20 -2.66 8.18
N PHE A 154 6.45 -1.71 7.28
CA PHE A 154 6.75 -0.32 7.65
C PHE A 154 5.48 0.54 7.86
N LEU A 155 4.35 0.15 7.29
CA LEU A 155 3.07 0.86 7.41
C LEU A 155 2.66 1.17 8.87
N PRO A 156 2.68 0.21 9.82
CA PRO A 156 2.34 0.51 11.21
C PRO A 156 3.31 1.53 11.84
N MET A 157 4.60 1.48 11.51
CA MET A 157 5.60 2.41 12.02
C MET A 157 5.36 3.84 11.51
N ILE A 158 5.04 3.97 10.21
CA ILE A 158 4.67 5.25 9.59
C ILE A 158 3.37 5.78 10.21
N CYS A 159 2.36 4.93 10.42
CA CYS A 159 1.10 5.32 11.05
C CYS A 159 1.27 5.74 12.53
N LEU A 160 2.08 5.01 13.30
CA LEU A 160 2.40 5.32 14.69
C LEU A 160 3.13 6.66 14.82
N SER A 161 4.14 6.90 13.98
CA SER A 161 4.91 8.16 14.01
C SER A 161 4.06 9.41 13.72
N SER A 162 2.98 9.27 12.93
CA SER A 162 2.10 10.38 12.58
C SER A 162 1.04 10.71 13.65
N GLN A 163 0.78 9.80 14.59
CA GLN A 163 -0.16 10.00 15.70
C GLN A 163 0.57 10.15 17.05
N PRO A 164 1.11 11.34 17.36
CA PRO A 164 1.87 11.55 18.60
C PRO A 164 1.05 11.35 19.88
N GLU A 165 -0.29 11.50 19.80
CA GLU A 165 -1.20 11.21 20.92
C GLU A 165 -1.20 9.72 21.28
N LEU A 166 -1.16 8.84 20.27
CA LEU A 166 -1.11 7.40 20.46
C LEU A 166 0.25 6.97 21.00
N VAL A 167 1.34 7.55 20.48
CA VAL A 167 2.70 7.33 20.98
C VAL A 167 2.84 7.76 22.44
N SER A 168 2.26 8.90 22.81
CA SER A 168 2.21 9.37 24.20
C SER A 168 1.43 8.41 25.10
N LYS A 169 0.26 7.93 24.66
CA LYS A 169 -0.53 6.93 25.40
C LYS A 169 0.21 5.60 25.56
N ILE A 170 0.85 5.10 24.52
CA ILE A 170 1.66 3.86 24.56
C ILE A 170 2.84 4.04 25.53
N LYS A 171 3.55 5.16 25.46
CA LYS A 171 4.65 5.46 26.37
C LYS A 171 4.17 5.52 27.83
N ASN A 172 3.00 6.10 28.08
CA ASN A 172 2.40 6.14 29.42
C ASN A 172 1.96 4.75 29.90
N LEU A 173 1.42 3.90 29.03
CA LEU A 173 1.07 2.50 29.35
C LEU A 173 2.32 1.65 29.69
N ILE A 174 3.40 1.82 28.94
CA ILE A 174 4.68 1.14 29.19
C ILE A 174 5.31 1.65 30.49
N ARG A 175 5.21 2.95 30.77
CA ARG A 175 5.75 3.58 31.99
C ARG A 175 4.92 3.30 33.25
N MET A 176 3.65 2.88 33.10
CA MET A 176 2.74 2.53 34.20
C MET A 176 2.81 1.07 34.68
N ARG A 177 3.81 0.27 34.27
CA ARG A 177 4.11 -1.01 34.93
C ARG A 177 5.34 -0.92 35.83
N PRO A 178 5.22 -0.50 37.11
CA PRO A 178 5.91 -1.21 38.16
C PRO A 178 5.17 -2.54 38.38
N MET A 179 5.86 -3.67 38.19
CA MET A 179 5.39 -4.96 38.68
C MET A 179 5.14 -4.82 40.19
N ASN A 180 3.88 -4.75 40.59
CA ASN A 180 3.52 -4.99 41.98
C ASN A 180 3.79 -6.47 42.28
N ARG A 181 4.81 -6.63 43.13
CA ARG A 181 5.29 -7.81 43.83
C ARG A 181 4.14 -8.80 44.15
N VAL A 182 4.31 -10.03 43.68
CA VAL A 182 3.60 -11.22 44.20
C VAL A 182 3.72 -11.20 45.73
N SER A 183 2.58 -11.05 46.41
CA SER A 183 2.50 -11.24 47.86
C SER A 183 1.72 -12.53 48.08
N THR A 184 2.46 -13.53 48.52
CA THR A 184 2.04 -14.79 49.14
C THR A 184 0.77 -14.65 49.96
N VAL A 185 -0.25 -15.46 49.64
CA VAL A 185 -1.37 -15.76 50.54
C VAL A 185 -1.03 -17.05 51.27
N THR A 186 -1.02 -16.93 52.59
CA THR A 186 -0.92 -17.96 53.63
C THR A 186 -1.89 -19.11 53.47
#